data_AF-A0A2K3MHW6-F1
#
_entry.id   AF-A0A2K3MHW6-F1
#
_cell.length_a   1.000
_cell.length_b   1.000
_cell.length_c   1.000
_cell.angle_alpha   90.00
_cell.angle_beta   90.00
_cell.angle_gamma   90.00
#
_symmetry.space_group_name_H-M   'P 1'
#
loop_
_entity.id
_entity.type
_entity.pdbx_description
1 polymer ?
#
loop_
_entity_poly.entity_id
_entity_poly.type
_entity_poly.pdbx_seq_one_letter_code
_entity_poly.pdbx_strand_id
1 'polypeptide(L)'
;MVVVGVVGYVKTPRGLRTLNTVWTQHLSEEIKRRFYKNWCKSKKKAFSKYSKQYESDEGKKNIQTQLEKLKKYSTVIRVLAHTQ
;
A
#
# COMPACT_ATOMS: atom_id res chain seq x y z
N MET A 1 12.85 -6.75 -9.35
CA MET A 1 12.17 -6.08 -8.21
C MET A 1 10.94 -5.38 -8.75
N VAL A 2 9.80 -5.52 -8.08
CA VAL A 2 8.52 -4.90 -8.48
C VAL A 2 8.04 -3.99 -7.35
N VAL A 3 7.76 -2.73 -7.68
CA VAL A 3 7.21 -1.74 -6.76
C VAL A 3 5.71 -1.95 -6.61
N VAL A 4 5.23 -2.03 -5.37
CA VAL A 4 3.83 -2.38 -5.04
C VAL A 4 3.14 -1.35 -4.15
N GLY A 5 3.85 -0.34 -3.69
CA GLY A 5 3.24 0.73 -2.90
C GLY A 5 4.24 1.76 -2.41
N VAL A 6 3.72 2.76 -1.72
CA VAL A 6 4.47 3.86 -1.11
C VAL A 6 4.00 4.04 0.32
N VAL A 7 4.93 4.20 1.25
CA VAL A 7 4.66 4.49 2.66
C VAL A 7 5.33 5.81 3.04
N GLY A 8 4.60 6.69 3.72
CA GLY A 8 5.17 7.90 4.30
C GLY A 8 5.34 7.79 5.79
N TYR A 9 6.39 8.44 6.28
CA TYR A 9 6.74 8.55 7.69
C TYR A 9 6.77 10.00 8.11
N VAL A 10 6.22 10.29 9.29
CA VAL A 10 6.27 11.60 9.95
C VAL A 10 7.23 11.54 11.14
N LYS A 11 8.04 12.59 11.33
CA LYS A 11 8.89 12.73 12.51
C LYS A 11 8.05 13.04 13.75
N THR A 12 8.18 12.20 14.76
CA THR A 12 7.59 12.42 16.09
C THR A 12 8.73 12.49 17.13
N PRO A 13 8.48 12.97 18.37
CA PRO A 13 9.50 13.01 19.41
C PRO A 13 10.14 11.65 19.73
N ARG A 14 9.43 10.54 19.45
CA ARG A 14 9.90 9.17 19.66
C ARG A 14 10.49 8.51 18.40
N GLY A 15 10.72 9.29 17.34
CA GLY A 15 11.23 8.82 16.05
C GLY A 15 10.20 8.87 14.92
N LEU A 16 10.48 8.15 13.83
CA LEU A 16 9.61 8.10 12.66
C LEU A 16 8.39 7.20 12.91
N ARG A 17 7.19 7.71 12.64
CA ARG A 17 5.94 6.94 12.66
C ARG A 17 5.34 6.88 11.27
N THR A 18 4.79 5.72 10.89
CA THR A 18 4.06 5.54 9.63
C THR A 18 2.82 6.43 9.62
N LEU A 19 2.71 7.31 8.63
CA LEU A 19 1.55 8.16 8.43
C LEU A 19 0.45 7.40 7.69
N ASN A 20 0.72 7.00 6.44
CA ASN A 20 -0.19 6.24 5.58
C ASN A 20 0.62 5.38 4.61
N THR A 21 -0.04 4.37 4.03
CA THR A 21 0.51 3.54 2.95
C THR A 21 -0.49 3.49 1.80
N VAL A 22 -0.03 3.76 0.60
CA VAL A 22 -0.81 3.65 -0.65
C VAL A 22 -0.27 2.47 -1.43
N TRP A 23 -1.13 1.53 -1.81
CA TRP A 23 -0.76 0.34 -2.59
C TRP A 23 -1.12 0.51 -4.06
N THR A 24 -0.50 -0.25 -4.95
CA THR A 24 -0.86 -0.26 -6.37
C THR A 24 -2.21 -0.94 -6.62
N GLN A 25 -2.87 -0.56 -7.71
CA GLN A 25 -4.13 -1.17 -8.15
C GLN A 25 -3.96 -2.67 -8.45
N HIS A 26 -2.92 -3.00 -9.22
CA HIS A 26 -2.60 -4.35 -9.62
C HIS A 26 -1.43 -4.88 -8.79
N LEU A 27 -1.67 -6.00 -8.11
CA LEU A 27 -0.69 -6.72 -7.29
C LEU A 27 -0.59 -8.15 -7.83
N SER A 28 0.64 -8.59 -8.10
CA SER A 28 0.94 -9.94 -8.58
C SER A 28 0.59 -11.01 -7.52
N GLU A 29 0.54 -12.27 -7.93
CA GLU A 29 0.31 -13.36 -6.98
C GLU A 29 1.47 -13.54 -6.00
N GLU A 30 2.71 -13.32 -6.45
CA GLU A 30 3.94 -13.42 -5.67
C GLU A 30 3.90 -12.57 -4.40
N ILE A 31 3.45 -11.30 -4.51
CA ILE A 31 3.29 -10.44 -3.34
C ILE A 31 2.10 -10.90 -2.49
N LYS A 32 0.98 -11.32 -3.11
CA LYS A 32 -0.18 -11.83 -2.37
C LYS A 32 0.16 -13.04 -1.51
N ARG A 33 1.07 -13.91 -1.97
CA ARG A 33 1.58 -15.08 -1.21
C ARG A 33 2.25 -14.67 0.10
N ARG A 34 2.93 -13.52 0.16
CA ARG A 34 3.59 -13.03 1.37
C ARG A 34 2.62 -12.67 2.50
N PHE A 35 1.34 -12.44 2.19
CA PHE A 35 0.31 -12.12 3.19
C PHE A 35 -0.37 -13.35 3.80
N TYR A 36 0.00 -14.57 3.39
CA TYR A 36 -0.58 -15.80 3.92
C TYR A 36 0.52 -16.76 4.38
N LYS A 37 0.45 -17.19 5.65
CA LYS A 37 1.31 -18.27 6.15
C LYS A 37 1.07 -19.59 5.41
N ASN A 38 -0.19 -19.88 5.07
CA ASN A 38 -0.58 -21.04 4.26
C ASN A 38 -1.38 -20.57 3.04
N TRP A 39 -0.68 -20.34 1.92
CA TRP A 39 -1.29 -19.87 0.68
C TRP A 39 -2.28 -20.87 0.09
N CYS A 40 -1.89 -22.15 -0.01
CA CYS A 40 -2.64 -23.18 -0.71
C CYS A 40 -4.01 -23.46 -0.07
N LYS A 41 -4.10 -23.41 1.27
CA LYS A 41 -5.37 -23.59 2.00
C LYS A 41 -6.17 -22.29 2.18
N SER A 42 -5.68 -21.15 1.67
CA SER A 42 -6.33 -19.86 1.84
C SER A 42 -7.36 -19.56 0.76
N LYS A 43 -8.27 -18.62 1.05
CA LYS A 43 -9.21 -18.07 0.06
C LYS A 43 -8.58 -17.02 -0.87
N LYS A 44 -7.28 -16.69 -0.71
CA LYS A 44 -6.50 -15.77 -1.56
C LYS A 44 -7.16 -14.38 -1.80
N LYS A 45 -7.82 -13.83 -0.77
CA LYS A 45 -8.57 -12.56 -0.84
C LYS A 45 -7.77 -11.28 -0.52
N ALA A 46 -6.46 -11.37 -0.31
CA ALA A 46 -5.62 -10.22 -0.02
C ALA A 46 -5.74 -9.17 -1.14
N PHE A 47 -5.94 -7.91 -0.75
CA PHE A 47 -6.11 -6.75 -1.63
C PHE A 47 -7.30 -6.74 -2.58
N SER A 48 -8.17 -7.76 -2.56
CA SER A 48 -9.37 -7.84 -3.42
C SER A 48 -10.31 -6.64 -3.28
N LYS A 49 -10.49 -6.10 -2.06
CA LYS A 49 -11.29 -4.89 -1.82
C LYS A 49 -10.54 -3.60 -2.17
N TYR A 50 -9.22 -3.60 -1.98
CA TYR A 50 -8.39 -2.42 -2.21
C TYR A 50 -8.27 -2.13 -3.71
N SER A 51 -8.04 -3.15 -4.54
CA SER A 51 -8.02 -3.01 -6.00
C SER A 51 -9.33 -2.42 -6.55
N LYS A 52 -10.48 -2.77 -5.96
CA LYS A 52 -11.78 -2.20 -6.37
C LYS A 52 -11.94 -0.71 -6.06
N GLN A 53 -11.18 -0.16 -5.11
CA GLN A 53 -11.21 1.29 -4.84
C GLN A 53 -10.69 2.10 -6.03
N TYR A 54 -9.88 1.49 -6.91
CA TYR A 54 -9.44 2.12 -8.14
C TYR A 54 -10.48 2.05 -9.27
N GLU A 55 -11.57 1.30 -9.11
CA GLU A 55 -12.64 1.21 -10.11
C GLU A 55 -13.66 2.34 -9.92
N SER A 56 -13.95 2.74 -8.68
CA SER A 56 -14.88 3.84 -8.38
C SER A 56 -14.19 5.21 -8.32
N ASP A 57 -14.90 6.26 -8.75
CA ASP A 57 -14.38 7.63 -8.74
C ASP A 57 -14.14 8.16 -7.32
N GLU A 58 -15.02 7.79 -6.38
CA GLU A 58 -14.84 8.13 -4.96
C GLU A 58 -13.58 7.47 -4.38
N GLY A 59 -13.32 6.20 -4.73
CA GLY A 59 -12.14 5.49 -4.27
C GLY A 59 -10.84 6.09 -4.83
N LYS A 60 -10.82 6.43 -6.13
CA LYS A 60 -9.70 7.15 -6.75
C LYS A 60 -9.43 8.49 -6.07
N LYS A 61 -10.48 9.27 -5.77
CA LYS A 61 -10.35 10.55 -5.05
C LYS A 61 -9.78 10.37 -3.64
N ASN A 62 -10.19 9.32 -2.94
CA ASN A 62 -9.65 8.98 -1.62
C ASN A 62 -8.16 8.62 -1.70
N ILE A 63 -7.74 7.83 -2.69
CA ILE A 63 -6.34 7.48 -2.91
C ILE A 63 -5.51 8.72 -3.24
N GLN A 64 -6.01 9.61 -4.11
CA GLN A 64 -5.36 10.87 -4.43
C GLN A 64 -5.18 11.75 -3.19
N THR A 65 -6.21 11.83 -2.35
CA THR A 65 -6.16 12.56 -1.07
C THR A 65 -5.11 11.96 -0.11
N GLN A 66 -4.99 10.63 -0.09
CA GLN A 66 -3.93 9.95 0.68
C GLN A 66 -2.54 10.31 0.16
N LEU A 67 -2.33 10.33 -1.16
CA LEU A 67 -1.06 10.74 -1.77
C LEU A 67 -0.71 12.20 -1.44
N GLU A 68 -1.69 13.11 -1.47
CA GLU A 68 -1.49 14.50 -1.09
C GLU A 68 -1.12 14.66 0.39
N LYS A 69 -1.76 13.89 1.28
CA LYS A 69 -1.37 13.83 2.71
C LYS A 69 0.05 13.33 2.87
N LEU A 70 0.46 12.31 2.10
CA LEU A 70 1.83 11.82 2.14
C LEU A 70 2.81 12.92 1.73
N LYS A 71 2.56 13.61 0.61
CA LYS A 71 3.41 14.69 0.12
C LYS A 71 3.50 15.87 1.09
N LYS A 72 2.39 16.22 1.75
CA LYS A 72 2.32 17.38 2.64
C LYS A 72 2.96 17.14 4.01
N TYR A 73 2.73 15.97 4.61
CA TYR A 73 3.06 15.72 6.03
C TYR A 73 4.20 14.73 6.25
N SER A 74 4.54 13.90 5.26
CA SER A 74 5.61 12.91 5.45
C SER A 74 6.97 13.59 5.34
N THR A 75 7.80 13.36 6.35
CA THR A 75 9.21 13.79 6.35
C THR A 75 10.07 12.83 5.53
N VAL A 76 9.70 11.55 5.47
CA VAL A 76 10.42 10.52 4.70
C VAL A 76 9.39 9.70 3.92
N ILE A 77 9.63 9.47 2.63
CA ILE A 77 8.82 8.60 1.78
C ILE A 77 9.67 7.39 1.40
N ARG A 78 9.11 6.18 1.56
CA ARG A 78 9.74 4.93 1.12
C ARG A 78 8.82 4.19 0.16
N VAL A 79 9.45 3.48 -0.77
CA VAL A 79 8.75 2.61 -1.71
C VAL A 79 8.73 1.19 -1.14
N LEU A 80 7.58 0.52 -1.23
CA LEU A 80 7.43 -0.90 -0.94
C LEU A 80 7.70 -1.67 -2.23
N ALA A 81 8.72 -2.53 -2.22
CA ALA A 81 9.09 -3.36 -3.35
C ALA A 81 9.26 -4.81 -2.91
N HIS A 82 8.97 -5.75 -3.81
CA HIS A 82 9.27 -7.17 -3.62
C HIS A 82 10.14 -7.71 -4.75
N THR A 83 10.79 -8.84 -4.48
CA THR A 83 11.46 -9.66 -5.50
C THR A 83 10.43 -10.51 -6.23
N GLN A 84 10.73 -10.80 -7.50
CA GLN A 84 10.04 -11.86 -8.25
C GLN A 84 10.33 -13.21 -7.60
#